data_AF-A0A1H3GJ35-F1
#
_entry.id   AF-A0A1H3GJ35-F1
#
_cell.length_a   1.000
_cell.length_b   1.000
_cell.length_c   1.000
_cell.angle_alpha   90.00
_cell.angle_beta   90.00
_cell.angle_gamma   90.00
#
_symmetry.space_group_name_H-M   'P 1'
#
loop_
_entity.id
_entity.type
_entity.pdbx_description
1 polymer ?
#
loop_
_entity_poly.entity_id
_entity_poly.type
_entity_poly.pdbx_seq_one_letter_code
_entity_poly.pdbx_strand_id
1 'polypeptide(L)' 'MLLITRKIAPDGVAYTGCYRSYNLLDVNHFYHEQVNHPTLFAQGKNHINGIENFWNQARRVLPDGL' A
#
# COMPACT_ATOMS: atom_id res chain seq x y z
N MET A 1 -16.57 -0.42 -8.85
CA MET A 1 -15.20 -0.80 -9.27
C MET A 1 -14.23 0.23 -8.71
N LEU A 2 -13.33 -0.18 -7.82
CA LEU A 2 -12.38 0.72 -7.14
C LEU A 2 -11.39 1.31 -8.15
N LEU A 3 -10.94 2.56 -7.97
CA LEU A 3 -9.97 3.20 -8.88
C LEU A 3 -8.68 2.37 -9.00
N ILE A 4 -8.27 1.74 -7.90
CA ILE A 4 -7.07 0.91 -7.80
C ILE A 4 -7.11 -0.29 -8.77
N THR A 5 -8.29 -0.86 -9.05
CA THR A 5 -8.42 -2.04 -9.92
C THR A 5 -8.15 -1.71 -11.39
N ARG A 6 -8.23 -0.42 -11.76
CA ARG A 6 -7.88 0.05 -13.11
C ARG A 6 -6.38 0.32 -13.28
N LYS A 7 -5.62 0.35 -12.19
CA LYS A 7 -4.20 0.72 -12.16
C LYS A 7 -3.29 -0.47 -11.90
N ILE A 8 -3.81 -1.53 -11.28
CA ILE A 8 -3.08 -2.77 -11.06
C ILE A 8 -3.22 -3.65 -12.31
N ALA A 9 -2.09 -4.19 -12.77
CA ALA A 9 -2.09 -5.15 -13.87
C ALA A 9 -2.87 -6.44 -13.47
N PRO A 10 -3.53 -7.13 -14.41
CA PRO A 10 -4.10 -8.45 -14.15
C PRO A 10 -3.07 -9.37 -13.51
N ASP A 11 -3.48 -10.15 -12.50
CA ASP A 11 -2.64 -11.07 -11.74
C ASP A 11 -1.47 -10.41 -10.98
N GLY A 12 -1.46 -9.07 -10.87
CA GLY A 12 -0.52 -8.34 -10.04
C GLY A 12 -0.71 -8.62 -8.54
N VAL A 13 0.28 -8.21 -7.73
CA VAL A 13 0.20 -8.28 -6.26
C VAL A 13 0.11 -6.87 -5.70
N ALA A 14 -0.89 -6.61 -4.86
CA ALA A 14 -1.04 -5.40 -4.08
C ALA A 14 -0.59 -5.66 -2.64
N TYR A 15 0.38 -4.89 -2.15
CA TYR A 15 0.82 -4.91 -0.76
C TYR A 15 0.26 -3.70 -0.02
N THR A 16 -0.45 -3.91 1.09
CA THR A 16 -1.00 -2.82 1.92
C THR A 16 -0.74 -3.04 3.40
N GLY A 17 -0.95 -1.99 4.21
CA GLY A 17 -1.11 -2.17 5.65
C GLY A 17 -2.45 -2.81 6.02
N CYS A 18 -2.71 -2.98 7.32
CA CYS A 18 -3.93 -3.59 7.87
C CYS A 18 -5.06 -2.59 8.20
N TYR A 19 -5.13 -1.45 7.50
CA TYR A 19 -6.24 -0.51 7.72
C TYR A 19 -7.55 -1.09 7.18
N ARG A 20 -8.64 -1.01 7.96
CA ARG A 20 -9.89 -1.75 7.72
C ARG A 20 -10.50 -1.53 6.33
N SER A 21 -10.36 -0.35 5.74
CA SER A 21 -10.90 -0.06 4.40
C SER A 21 -10.20 -0.85 3.28
N TYR A 22 -8.99 -1.37 3.53
CA TYR A 22 -8.24 -2.16 2.55
C TYR A 22 -8.73 -3.60 2.43
N ASN A 23 -9.58 -4.10 3.34
CA ASN A 23 -10.20 -5.42 3.22
C ASN A 23 -11.08 -5.56 1.95
N LEU A 24 -11.53 -4.43 1.38
CA LEU A 24 -12.28 -4.39 0.12
C LEU A 24 -11.41 -4.67 -1.11
N LEU A 25 -10.08 -4.73 -0.96
CA LEU A 25 -9.16 -5.04 -2.05
C LEU A 25 -9.12 -6.54 -2.37
N ASP A 26 -9.44 -7.38 -1.38
CA ASP A 26 -9.38 -8.85 -1.43
C ASP A 26 -10.40 -9.50 -2.40
N VAL A 27 -11.36 -8.73 -2.90
CA VAL A 27 -12.43 -9.20 -3.82
C VAL A 27 -12.13 -8.88 -5.30
N ASN A 28 -10.90 -8.50 -5.65
CA ASN A 28 -10.55 -8.05 -7.00
C ASN A 28 -9.61 -9.03 -7.73
N HIS A 29 -9.48 -8.87 -9.05
CA HIS A 29 -8.66 -9.69 -9.97
C HIS A 29 -7.13 -9.52 -9.82
N PHE A 30 -6.65 -9.31 -8.59
CA PHE A 30 -5.24 -9.21 -8.24
C PHE A 30 -5.04 -9.84 -6.85
N TYR A 31 -3.83 -10.31 -6.56
CA TYR A 31 -3.49 -10.86 -5.25
C TYR A 31 -3.33 -9.72 -4.24
N HIS A 32 -3.91 -9.87 -3.05
CA HIS A 32 -3.79 -8.88 -1.98
C HIS A 32 -3.02 -9.47 -0.80
N GLU A 33 -1.91 -8.83 -0.42
CA GLU A 33 -1.15 -9.17 0.79
C GLU A 33 -1.14 -8.00 1.77
N GLN A 34 -1.46 -8.29 3.03
CA GLN A 34 -1.42 -7.32 4.11
C GLN A 34 -0.16 -7.51 4.95
N VAL A 35 0.59 -6.43 5.15
CA VAL A 35 1.74 -6.40 6.06
C VAL A 35 1.29 -5.76 7.37
N ASN A 36 1.27 -6.54 8.44
CA ASN A 36 0.84 -6.09 9.76
C ASN A 36 1.93 -5.30 10.46
N HIS A 37 1.96 -3.99 10.23
CA HIS A 37 2.97 -3.07 10.76
C HIS A 37 3.14 -3.06 12.30
N PRO A 38 2.07 -3.16 13.13
CA PRO A 38 2.22 -3.26 14.59
C PRO A 38 2.98 -4.50 15.09
N THR A 39 2.96 -5.61 14.35
CA THR A 39 3.54 -6.89 14.80
C THR A 39 4.71 -7.37 13.93
N LEU A 40 4.81 -6.93 12.68
CA LEU A 40 5.81 -7.33 11.70
C LEU A 40 6.29 -6.10 10.91
N PHE A 41 7.55 -5.72 11.17
CA PHE A 41 8.21 -4.61 10.48
C PHE A 41 8.36 -4.85 8.96
N ALA A 42 8.51 -6.11 8.55
CA ALA A 42 8.53 -6.53 7.14
C ALA A 42 8.08 -8.00 7.03
N GLN A 43 7.52 -8.36 5.88
CA GLN A 43 7.26 -9.76 5.51
C GLN A 43 8.04 -10.11 4.25
N GLY A 44 9.10 -10.91 4.39
CA GLY A 44 10.02 -11.19 3.29
C GLY A 44 10.71 -9.92 2.78
N LYS A 45 10.58 -9.62 1.48
CA LYS A 45 11.10 -8.38 0.85
C LYS A 45 10.08 -7.23 0.86
N ASN A 46 8.89 -7.45 1.41
CA ASN A 46 7.80 -6.48 1.38
C ASN A 46 7.86 -5.61 2.62
N HIS A 47 8.27 -4.35 2.44
CA HIS A 47 8.46 -3.39 3.51
C HIS A 47 7.69 -2.10 3.21
N ILE A 48 6.59 -1.87 3.94
CA ILE A 48 5.71 -0.73 3.66
C ILE A 48 6.34 0.61 4.10
N ASN A 49 7.32 0.59 5.01
CA ASN A 49 7.95 1.83 5.50
C ASN A 49 8.76 2.53 4.42
N GLY A 50 9.13 1.84 3.33
CA GLY A 50 9.71 2.50 2.16
C GLY A 50 8.76 3.55 1.59
N ILE A 51 7.47 3.24 1.54
CA ILE A 51 6.41 4.17 1.11
C ILE A 51 6.20 5.28 2.15
N GLU A 52 6.21 4.96 3.45
CA GLU A 52 6.07 5.97 4.51
C GLU A 52 7.25 6.95 4.51
N ASN A 53 8.46 6.45 4.35
CA ASN A 53 9.67 7.27 4.23
C ASN A 53 9.66 8.11 2.94
N PHE A 54 9.18 7.55 1.83
CA PHE A 54 8.98 8.32 0.60
C PHE A 54 8.04 9.50 0.85
N TRP A 55 6.89 9.30 1.50
CA TRP A 55 5.96 10.39 1.82
C TRP A 55 6.56 11.42 2.78
N ASN A 56 7.33 10.98 3.79
CA ASN A 56 8.04 11.89 4.69
C ASN A 56 9.09 12.74 3.95
N GLN A 57 9.79 12.18 2.98
CA GLN A 57 10.71 12.93 2.13
C GLN A 57 9.97 13.85 1.17
N ALA A 58 8.94 13.37 0.49
CA ALA A 58 8.11 14.16 -0.42
C ALA A 58 7.53 15.37 0.29
N ARG A 59 7.00 15.20 1.51
CA ARG A 59 6.46 16.29 2.33
C ARG A 59 7.51 17.36 2.70
N ARG A 60 8.79 17.01 2.79
CA ARG A 60 9.87 17.99 3.03
C ARG A 60 10.23 18.79 1.79
N VAL A 61 9.98 18.22 0.61
CA VAL A 61 10.29 18.83 -0.69
C VAL A 61 9.10 19.62 -1.23
N LEU A 62 7.87 19.16 -0.95
CA LEU A 62 6.65 19.84 -1.34
C LEU A 62 6.41 21.03 -0.41
N PRO A 63 6.15 22.24 -0.96
CA PRO A 63 5.74 23.37 -0.15
C PRO A 63 4.38 23.11 0.51
N ASP A 64 4.20 23.60 1.74
CA ASP A 64 2.94 23.46 2.47
C ASP A 64 1.78 24.10 1.67
N GLY A 65 0.70 23.33 1.45
CA GLY A 65 -0.56 23.85 0.87
C GLY A 65 -0.86 23.48 -0.59
N LEU A 66 -0.18 22.49 -1.18
CA LEU A 66 -0.59 21.83 -2.43
C LEU A 66 -1.58 20.68 -2.18
#